data_AF-A0A8J3ANU4-F1
#
_entry.id   AF-A0A8J3ANU4-F1
#
_cell.length_a   1.000
_cell.length_b   1.000
_cell.length_c   1.000
_cell.angle_alpha   90.00
_cell.angle_beta   90.00
_cell.angle_gamma   90.00
#
_symmetry.space_group_name_H-M   'P 1'
#
loop_
_entity.id
_entity.type
_entity.pdbx_description
1 polymer ?
#
loop_
_entity_poly.entity_id
_entity_poly.type
_entity_poly.pdbx_seq_one_letter_code
_entity_poly.pdbx_strand_id
1 'polypeptide(L)'
;MPGFTTIQKNNTVTVSAKIDGIEVRNVKIEIGNEYICLPFNKNKKLHRERRFIVNGFDNSNHELRAKVKFSDTKGHGFVDVTDIEYIIED
;
A
#
# COMPACT_ATOMS: atom_id res chain seq x y z
N MET A 1 -11.24 -13.79 5.91
CA MET A 1 -10.21 -12.78 5.57
C MET A 1 -10.67 -12.08 4.31
N PRO A 2 -10.52 -10.75 4.17
CA PRO A 2 -10.83 -10.07 2.92
C PRO A 2 -10.00 -10.68 1.78
N GLY A 3 -10.64 -10.94 0.64
CA GLY A 3 -9.93 -11.28 -0.59
C GLY A 3 -9.38 -10.01 -1.20
N PHE A 4 -8.05 -9.93 -1.34
CA PHE A 4 -7.39 -8.82 -2.03
C PHE A 4 -7.16 -9.18 -3.50
N THR A 5 -7.43 -8.22 -4.38
CA THR A 5 -7.02 -8.27 -5.78
C THR A 5 -6.04 -7.13 -6.03
N THR A 6 -4.91 -7.44 -6.64
CA THR A 6 -3.89 -6.46 -7.01
C THR A 6 -3.66 -6.51 -8.51
N ILE A 7 -3.68 -5.34 -9.16
CA ILE A 7 -3.44 -5.20 -10.59
C ILE A 7 -2.31 -4.19 -10.77
N GLN A 8 -1.17 -4.63 -11.27
CA GLN A 8 -0.05 -3.77 -11.61
C GLN A 8 -0.09 -3.41 -13.10
N LYS A 9 0.02 -2.12 -13.41
CA LYS A 9 0.14 -1.60 -14.77
C LYS A 9 1.14 -0.44 -14.79
N ASN A 10 2.28 -0.64 -15.44
CA ASN A 10 3.37 0.35 -15.53
C ASN A 10 3.75 0.90 -14.14
N ASN A 11 3.49 2.19 -13.91
CA ASN A 11 3.81 2.93 -12.70
C ASN A 11 2.67 2.98 -11.68
N THR A 12 1.66 2.12 -11.84
CA THR A 12 0.46 2.11 -11.00
C THR A 12 0.15 0.69 -10.52
N VAL A 13 -0.28 0.59 -9.27
CA VAL A 13 -0.90 -0.62 -8.70
C VAL A 13 -2.28 -0.26 -8.17
N THR A 14 -3.31 -0.99 -8.61
CA THR A 14 -4.64 -0.90 -8.03
C THR A 14 -4.84 -2.05 -7.06
N VAL A 15 -5.25 -1.74 -5.84
CA VAL A 15 -5.59 -2.68 -4.78
C VAL A 15 -7.06 -2.58 -4.49
N SER A 16 -7.78 -3.68 -4.59
CA SER A 16 -9.17 -3.78 -4.16
C SER A 16 -9.34 -4.90 -3.14
N ALA A 17 -10.24 -4.70 -2.17
CA ALA A 17 -10.59 -5.73 -1.21
C ALA A 17 -12.10 -5.81 -1.05
N LYS A 18 -12.62 -7.04 -0.98
CA LYS A 18 -14.04 -7.32 -0.74
C LYS A 18 -14.24 -8.22 0.47
N ILE A 19 -15.31 -7.95 1.22
CA ILE A 19 -15.82 -8.80 2.31
C ILE A 19 -17.29 -9.08 2.00
N ASP A 20 -17.65 -10.35 1.87
CA ASP A 20 -19.02 -10.78 1.55
C ASP A 20 -19.62 -10.08 0.30
N GLY A 21 -18.77 -9.85 -0.71
CA GLY A 21 -19.13 -9.15 -1.96
C GLY A 21 -19.13 -7.63 -1.89
N ILE A 22 -19.06 -7.04 -0.69
CA ILE A 22 -19.02 -5.59 -0.46
C ILE A 22 -17.58 -5.10 -0.60
N GLU A 23 -17.37 -4.06 -1.40
CA GLU A 23 -16.07 -3.39 -1.51
C GLU A 23 -15.76 -2.61 -0.24
N VAL A 24 -14.64 -2.95 0.40
CA VAL A 24 -14.19 -2.34 1.66
C VAL A 24 -12.89 -1.54 1.51
N ARG A 25 -12.21 -1.69 0.37
CA ARG A 25 -10.97 -0.96 0.03
C ARG A 25 -10.82 -0.88 -1.47
N ASN A 26 -10.43 0.29 -1.96
CA ASN A 26 -10.07 0.54 -3.36
C ASN A 26 -9.04 1.67 -3.43
N VAL A 27 -7.80 1.32 -3.74
CA VAL A 27 -6.68 2.26 -3.72
C VAL A 27 -5.91 2.15 -5.03
N LYS A 28 -5.70 3.28 -5.69
CA LYS A 28 -4.82 3.40 -6.86
C LYS A 28 -3.50 4.03 -6.42
N ILE A 29 -2.48 3.18 -6.31
CA ILE A 29 -1.15 3.52 -5.85
C ILE A 29 -0.30 3.89 -7.05
N GLU A 30 0.23 5.11 -7.07
CA GLU A 30 1.03 5.66 -8.15
C GLU A 30 2.43 6.03 -7.65
N ILE A 31 3.45 5.73 -8.45
CA ILE A 31 4.83 6.14 -8.15
C ILE A 31 4.89 7.68 -8.13
N GLY A 32 5.55 8.23 -7.11
CA GLY A 32 5.75 9.66 -6.90
C GLY A 32 4.78 10.28 -5.90
N ASN A 33 3.67 9.62 -5.59
CA ASN A 33 2.68 10.13 -4.64
C ASN A 33 2.98 9.68 -3.21
N GLU A 34 2.50 10.48 -2.25
CA GLU A 34 2.59 10.20 -0.82
C GLU A 34 1.34 9.44 -0.34
N TYR A 35 1.57 8.46 0.54
CA TYR A 35 0.56 7.58 1.11
C TYR A 35 0.85 7.31 2.59
N ILE A 36 -0.10 6.64 3.25
CA ILE A 36 0.04 6.14 4.63
C ILE A 36 -0.08 4.62 4.66
N CYS A 37 0.62 3.96 5.58
CA CYS A 37 0.48 2.53 5.82
C CYS A 37 -0.61 2.30 6.87
N LEU A 38 -1.74 1.75 6.45
CA LEU A 38 -2.87 1.36 7.26
C LEU A 38 -3.22 -0.11 6.96
N PRO A 39 -2.51 -1.06 7.59
CA PRO A 39 -2.77 -2.49 7.41
C PRO A 39 -4.19 -2.86 7.85
N PHE A 40 -4.86 -3.69 7.05
CA PHE A 40 -6.17 -4.23 7.43
C PHE A 40 -6.06 -5.13 8.69
N ASN A 41 -4.94 -5.84 8.83
CA ASN A 41 -4.66 -6.65 10.01
C ASN A 41 -4.21 -5.77 11.19
N LYS A 42 -5.10 -5.61 12.19
CA LYS A 42 -4.85 -4.87 13.44
C LYS A 42 -3.66 -5.38 14.27
N ASN A 43 -3.12 -6.57 14.00
CA ASN A 43 -1.92 -7.08 14.66
C ASN A 43 -0.61 -6.69 13.96
N LYS A 44 -0.66 -6.24 12.69
CA LYS A 44 0.53 -5.84 11.93
C LYS A 44 1.02 -4.45 12.31
N LYS A 45 1.99 -4.37 13.22
CA LYS A 45 2.53 -3.09 13.74
C LYS A 45 3.58 -2.44 12.84
N LEU A 46 4.24 -3.22 11.99
CA LEU A 46 5.34 -2.74 11.17
C LEU A 46 4.85 -1.64 10.21
N HIS A 47 5.51 -0.48 10.26
CA HIS A 47 5.23 0.72 9.46
C HIS A 47 3.83 1.34 9.62
N ARG A 48 2.98 0.84 10.51
CA ARG A 48 1.63 1.38 10.73
C ARG A 48 1.68 2.88 11.00
N GLU A 49 0.74 3.61 10.38
CA GLU A 49 0.56 5.07 10.49
C GLU A 49 1.75 5.90 9.98
N ARG A 50 2.75 5.27 9.35
CA ARG A 50 3.87 6.00 8.75
C ARG A 50 3.50 6.47 7.35
N ARG A 51 3.88 7.71 7.06
CA ARG A 51 3.77 8.33 5.73
C ARG A 51 5.01 8.05 4.89
N PHE A 52 4.82 7.86 3.60
CA PHE A 52 5.90 7.58 2.67
C PHE A 52 5.51 7.91 1.22
N ILE A 53 6.54 8.12 0.40
CA ILE A 53 6.41 8.28 -1.04
C ILE A 53 6.74 6.95 -1.71
N VAL A 54 5.92 6.53 -2.67
CA VAL A 54 6.17 5.32 -3.47
C VAL A 54 7.16 5.65 -4.58
N ASN A 55 8.27 4.91 -4.65
CA ASN A 55 9.33 5.10 -5.65
C ASN A 55 9.35 3.98 -6.71
N GLY A 56 8.61 2.91 -6.50
CA GLY A 56 8.59 1.76 -7.40
C GLY A 56 7.83 0.58 -6.81
N PHE A 57 7.77 -0.51 -7.56
CA PHE A 57 7.18 -1.76 -7.11
C PHE A 57 8.19 -2.89 -7.24
N ASP A 58 8.09 -3.87 -6.35
CA ASP A 58 8.87 -5.09 -6.34
C ASP A 58 7.93 -6.30 -6.39
N ASN A 59 8.24 -7.28 -7.24
CA ASN A 59 7.47 -8.51 -7.37
C ASN A 59 8.38 -9.75 -7.36
N SER A 60 9.56 -9.64 -6.74
CA SER A 60 10.62 -10.65 -6.86
C SER A 60 10.32 -11.93 -6.07
N ASN A 61 9.44 -11.86 -5.07
CA ASN A 61 9.18 -12.94 -4.10
C ASN A 61 7.72 -13.41 -4.07
N HIS A 62 6.99 -13.35 -5.19
CA HIS A 62 5.56 -13.67 -5.26
C HIS A 62 4.64 -12.79 -4.41
N GLU A 63 5.19 -11.76 -3.76
CA GLU A 63 4.48 -10.74 -3.01
C GLU A 63 4.75 -9.39 -3.65
N LEU A 64 3.68 -8.71 -4.09
CA LEU A 64 3.78 -7.38 -4.67
C LEU A 64 3.96 -6.36 -3.53
N ARG A 65 5.12 -5.70 -3.50
CA ARG A 65 5.47 -4.68 -2.50
C ARG A 65 5.78 -3.34 -3.17
N ALA A 66 5.47 -2.24 -2.49
CA ALA A 66 5.92 -0.92 -2.89
C ALA A 66 7.32 -0.66 -2.32
N LYS A 67 8.24 -0.18 -3.17
CA LYS A 67 9.48 0.46 -2.76
C LYS A 67 9.15 1.87 -2.32
N VAL A 68 9.46 2.22 -1.08
CA VAL A 68 9.02 3.49 -0.49
C VAL A 68 10.18 4.27 0.09
N LYS A 69 10.00 5.59 0.21
CA LYS A 69 10.84 6.48 1.00
C LYS A 69 10.00 7.06 2.13
N PHE A 70 10.35 6.76 3.38
CA PHE A 70 9.59 7.22 4.53
C PHE A 70 9.78 8.72 4.76
N SER A 71 8.67 9.43 5.00
CA SER A 71 8.67 10.90 5.09
C SER A 71 9.36 11.41 6.35
N ASP A 72 9.31 10.63 7.44
CA ASP A 72 9.86 10.91 8.77
C ASP A 72 11.40 10.83 8.84
N THR A 73 11.95 9.77 8.26
CA THR A 73 13.35 9.36 8.41
C THR A 73 14.15 9.52 7.12
N LYS A 74 13.47 9.81 6.01
CA LYS A 74 14.01 9.82 4.64
C LYS A 74 14.65 8.51 4.19
N GLY A 75 14.55 7.45 5.00
CA GLY A 75 15.06 6.11 4.71
C GLY A 75 14.21 5.40 3.66
N HIS A 76 14.84 4.46 2.95
CA HIS A 76 14.18 3.60 1.98
C HIS A 76 13.71 2.30 2.64
N GLY A 77 12.60 1.74 2.15
CA GLY A 77 12.08 0.46 2.63
C GLY A 77 11.04 -0.13 1.70
N PHE A 78 10.32 -1.13 2.22
CA PHE A 78 9.26 -1.82 1.51
C PHE A 78 7.98 -1.84 2.33
N VAL A 79 6.85 -1.66 1.67
CA VAL A 79 5.51 -1.75 2.27
C VAL A 79 4.65 -2.65 1.38
N ASP A 80 3.86 -3.54 1.97
CA ASP A 80 2.94 -4.36 1.19
C ASP A 80 1.87 -3.46 0.58
N VAL A 81 1.60 -3.62 -0.72
CA VAL A 81 0.64 -2.74 -1.42
C VAL A 81 -0.76 -2.83 -0.81
N THR A 82 -1.10 -3.97 -0.20
CA THR A 82 -2.37 -4.20 0.49
C THR A 82 -2.55 -3.34 1.73
N ASP A 83 -1.47 -2.79 2.29
CA ASP A 83 -1.50 -1.95 3.49
C ASP A 83 -1.47 -0.45 3.18
N ILE A 84 -1.38 -0.06 1.91
CA ILE A 84 -1.26 1.33 1.50
C ILE A 84 -2.65 1.96 1.39
N GLU A 85 -2.78 3.17 1.92
CA GLU A 85 -3.99 4.00 1.84
C GLU A 85 -3.66 5.45 1.50
N TYR A 86 -4.66 6.17 0.99
CA TYR A 86 -4.55 7.61 0.77
C TYR A 86 -4.43 8.37 2.10
N ILE A 87 -3.69 9.46 2.08
CA ILE A 87 -3.76 10.46 3.15
C ILE A 87 -5.05 11.23 2.92
N ILE A 88 -6.03 11.05 3.82
CA ILE A 88 -7.20 11.91 3.88
C ILE A 88 -6.78 13.10 4.75
N GLU A 89 -6.62 14.27 4.14
CA GLU A 89 -6.50 15.52 4.89
C GLU A 89 -7.93 16.04 5.10
N ASP A 90 -8.35 16.14 6.37
CA ASP A 90 -9.61 16.76 6.79
C ASP A 90 -9.58 18.29 6.63
#